data_AF-A0A2G6ANH2-F1
#
_entry.id   AF-A0A2G6ANH2-F1
#
_cell.length_a   1.000
_cell.length_b   1.000
_cell.length_c   1.000
_cell.angle_alpha   90.00
_cell.angle_beta   90.00
_cell.angle_gamma   90.00
#
_symmetry.space_group_name_H-M   'P 1'
#
loop_
_entity.id
_entity.type
_entity.pdbx_description
1 polymer ?
#
loop_
_entity_poly.entity_id
_entity_poly.type
_entity_poly.pdbx_seq_one_letter_code
_entity_poly.pdbx_strand_id
1 'polypeptide(L)'
;MTIGTLKYSTHSRSYGFLLEDGKAAKEQYNANCKNSYLKIISLPSSNEKLNSLLCALLLSSGRIMSSATNHKYFRFTFNTKHSEWAHSCYQQLQSHIPDFLIKKEQTTDTRSKSGFTERVVIESAPCATAEALYSAWYQNVSKGMPLEFVEQHMTAQTLAWWYQECGHLKVKENGTLEKLILSTEQWTEDELRLLQYVVNIKFNFLFAIDGQRRLILYDQLQIKYFLGMVAPWIHPVFSYKIKNVEVRKPVAKRTTIRLPKQISIPSPTDEINQMIQQYASSIRVTTENFQRFNYARQENNESKRYQVSLTEENRDILCSVQAATGLTLGEIVQECFHQQNCISPRPLNTLDDLSTTQQNIMLGSIIGDGTLRHTPSKSMGIRSNYHEHFSINQHEYRAWKVMKLHPYLVFKREGTVIDSKVDNLWSTLQSDFYAEKVKDERRIKRLPANQLTNLNDLHSIATVYMDDGSLMLTTRVNDNNKKIYITPHIALYLQNFTYEELECFIVQIKSLTLAEFTLTKRPDGNGYYLRTNRTADTLLFLQDIQPVTITCPAMQ
;
A
#
# COMPACT_ATOMS: atom_id res chain seq x y z
N MET A 1 -37.87 -25.73 -10.24
CA MET A 1 -37.03 -25.16 -9.16
C MET A 1 -35.73 -24.72 -9.79
N THR A 2 -35.66 -23.42 -10.07
CA THR A 2 -34.62 -22.82 -10.89
C THR A 2 -33.72 -22.04 -9.94
N ILE A 3 -32.45 -22.46 -9.86
CA ILE A 3 -31.44 -21.82 -9.01
C ILE A 3 -31.20 -20.41 -9.56
N GLY A 4 -31.47 -19.43 -8.72
CA GLY A 4 -31.38 -18.01 -9.06
C GLY A 4 -29.95 -17.60 -9.41
N THR A 5 -29.77 -17.19 -10.66
CA THR A 5 -28.66 -16.37 -11.13
C THR A 5 -28.57 -15.09 -10.30
N LEU A 6 -27.54 -14.98 -9.45
CA LEU A 6 -27.13 -13.71 -8.83
C LEU A 6 -26.61 -12.80 -9.95
N LYS A 7 -27.41 -11.80 -10.32
CA LYS A 7 -27.02 -10.72 -11.22
C LYS A 7 -26.00 -9.83 -10.50
N TYR A 8 -24.71 -10.00 -10.82
CA TYR A 8 -23.65 -9.08 -10.44
C TYR A 8 -23.89 -7.72 -11.13
N SER A 9 -24.37 -6.73 -10.37
CA SER A 9 -24.53 -5.36 -10.85
C SER A 9 -23.17 -4.67 -10.99
N THR A 10 -22.89 -4.23 -12.20
CA THR A 10 -21.83 -3.31 -12.61
C THR A 10 -21.77 -2.05 -11.74
N HIS A 11 -20.53 -1.59 -11.44
CA HIS A 11 -20.06 -0.25 -11.02
C HIS A 11 -19.16 -0.21 -9.74
N SER A 12 -18.05 -0.97 -9.72
CA SER A 12 -16.78 -0.63 -8.99
C SER A 12 -15.70 -1.73 -9.09
N ARG A 13 -15.70 -2.56 -10.15
CA ARG A 13 -14.62 -3.54 -10.36
C ARG A 13 -13.32 -2.81 -10.68
N SER A 14 -12.38 -2.72 -9.73
CA SER A 14 -10.94 -2.98 -9.96
C SER A 14 -10.02 -2.48 -8.83
N TYR A 15 -10.25 -2.83 -7.55
CA TYR A 15 -9.19 -2.59 -6.55
C TYR A 15 -9.09 -3.63 -5.41
N GLY A 16 -10.14 -4.40 -5.13
CA GLY A 16 -10.14 -5.38 -4.03
C GLY A 16 -9.35 -6.69 -4.24
N PHE A 17 -8.41 -6.77 -5.19
CA PHE A 17 -7.68 -8.00 -5.53
C PHE A 17 -6.21 -7.73 -5.83
N LEU A 18 -5.45 -7.17 -4.88
CA LEU A 18 -4.11 -6.67 -5.22
C LEU A 18 -2.92 -7.19 -4.41
N LEU A 19 -3.04 -7.68 -3.17
CA LEU A 19 -1.83 -7.97 -2.38
C LEU A 19 -1.80 -9.20 -1.47
N GLU A 20 -2.91 -9.89 -1.18
CA GLU A 20 -2.83 -11.18 -0.45
C GLU A 20 -2.00 -12.19 -1.24
N ASP A 21 -2.24 -12.17 -2.54
CA ASP A 21 -1.50 -12.85 -3.56
C ASP A 21 0.00 -12.51 -3.57
N GLY A 22 0.44 -11.33 -3.12
CA GLY A 22 1.84 -10.90 -3.15
C GLY A 22 2.67 -11.51 -2.02
N LYS A 23 2.19 -11.42 -0.77
CA LYS A 23 2.91 -12.04 0.37
C LYS A 23 2.66 -13.55 0.47
N ALA A 24 1.46 -14.03 0.14
CA ALA A 24 1.24 -15.46 -0.04
C ALA A 24 2.08 -15.99 -1.22
N ALA A 25 2.23 -15.25 -2.32
CA ALA A 25 3.23 -15.57 -3.33
C ALA A 25 4.65 -15.46 -2.78
N LYS A 26 5.01 -14.51 -1.91
CA LYS A 26 6.33 -14.47 -1.24
C LYS A 26 6.60 -15.72 -0.44
N GLU A 27 5.66 -16.14 0.38
CA GLU A 27 5.78 -17.31 1.23
C GLU A 27 5.75 -18.60 0.40
N GLN A 28 4.85 -18.71 -0.57
CA GLN A 28 4.77 -19.82 -1.53
C GLN A 28 6.01 -19.88 -2.44
N TYR A 29 6.49 -18.74 -2.93
CA TYR A 29 7.70 -18.62 -3.73
C TYR A 29 8.91 -18.99 -2.88
N ASN A 30 9.06 -18.46 -1.67
CA ASN A 30 10.12 -18.86 -0.75
C ASN A 30 10.06 -20.35 -0.39
N ALA A 31 8.86 -20.92 -0.21
CA ALA A 31 8.68 -22.35 0.07
C ALA A 31 8.98 -23.24 -1.14
N ASN A 32 8.67 -22.79 -2.36
CA ASN A 32 8.92 -23.51 -3.62
C ASN A 32 10.35 -23.31 -4.14
N CYS A 33 10.99 -22.20 -3.80
CA CYS A 33 12.37 -21.89 -4.12
C CYS A 33 13.29 -22.54 -3.09
N LYS A 34 13.93 -23.66 -3.47
CA LYS A 34 14.82 -24.49 -2.63
C LYS A 34 16.00 -23.74 -1.94
N ASN A 35 16.19 -22.44 -2.18
CA ASN A 35 17.38 -21.68 -1.78
C ASN A 35 17.08 -20.31 -1.14
N SER A 36 15.86 -20.01 -0.66
CA SER A 36 15.57 -18.73 0.01
C SER A 36 16.41 -18.46 1.28
N TYR A 37 17.19 -19.44 1.74
CA TYR A 37 18.10 -19.33 2.89
C TYR A 37 19.60 -19.24 2.53
N LEU A 38 19.96 -19.15 1.25
CA LEU A 38 21.29 -18.67 0.89
C LEU A 38 21.30 -17.17 1.16
N LYS A 39 21.57 -16.82 2.43
CA LYS A 39 22.01 -15.52 2.91
C LYS A 39 22.80 -14.90 1.76
N ILE A 40 22.21 -13.95 1.03
CA ILE A 40 22.86 -13.30 -0.11
C ILE A 40 24.23 -12.92 0.43
N ILE A 41 25.27 -13.66 0.01
CA ILE A 41 26.63 -13.42 0.46
C ILE A 41 26.85 -12.00 0.05
N SER A 42 26.91 -11.13 1.06
CA SER A 42 26.77 -9.69 0.97
C SER A 42 27.52 -9.21 -0.27
N LEU A 43 26.78 -8.90 -1.34
CA LEU A 43 27.31 -8.05 -2.38
C LEU A 43 27.82 -6.82 -1.62
N PRO A 44 29.10 -6.43 -1.78
CA PRO A 44 29.67 -5.37 -0.97
C PRO A 44 28.73 -4.16 -0.95
N SER A 45 28.35 -3.70 0.24
CA SER A 45 27.46 -2.55 0.45
C SER A 45 27.95 -1.28 -0.24
N SER A 46 29.21 -1.27 -0.70
CA SER A 46 29.86 -0.21 -1.45
C SER A 46 29.37 -0.01 -2.90
N ASN A 47 28.34 -0.73 -3.38
CA ASN A 47 27.85 -0.56 -4.76
C ASN A 47 26.32 -0.52 -4.96
N GLU A 48 25.59 0.19 -4.10
CA GLU A 48 24.12 0.34 -4.19
C GLU A 48 23.64 0.81 -5.56
N LYS A 49 24.35 1.74 -6.20
CA LYS A 49 24.01 2.24 -7.55
C LYS A 49 24.12 1.15 -8.61
N LEU A 50 25.19 0.35 -8.59
CA LEU A 50 25.33 -0.80 -9.49
C LEU A 50 24.21 -1.83 -9.26
N ASN A 51 23.87 -2.14 -8.01
CA ASN A 51 22.82 -3.12 -7.74
C ASN A 51 21.44 -2.63 -8.19
N SER A 52 21.14 -1.34 -8.00
CA SER A 52 19.91 -0.69 -8.49
C SER A 52 19.82 -0.72 -10.02
N LEU A 53 20.95 -0.52 -10.69
CA LEU A 53 21.14 -0.62 -12.14
C LEU A 53 20.94 -2.05 -12.65
N LEU A 54 21.66 -3.02 -12.08
CA LEU A 54 21.53 -4.44 -12.43
C LEU A 54 20.10 -4.93 -12.17
N CYS A 55 19.46 -4.49 -11.08
CA CYS A 55 18.05 -4.78 -10.79
C CYS A 55 17.14 -4.35 -11.95
N ALA A 56 17.28 -3.12 -12.46
CA ALA A 56 16.45 -2.64 -13.58
C ALA A 56 16.67 -3.44 -14.86
N LEU A 57 17.93 -3.69 -15.22
CA LEU A 57 18.28 -4.41 -16.44
C LEU A 57 17.91 -5.88 -16.38
N LEU A 58 18.00 -6.52 -15.21
CA LEU A 58 17.57 -7.90 -15.00
C LEU A 58 16.04 -8.01 -14.87
N LEU A 59 15.32 -6.99 -14.40
CA LEU A 59 13.85 -6.97 -14.46
C LEU A 59 13.32 -6.84 -15.89
N SER A 60 14.11 -6.24 -16.78
CA SER A 60 13.80 -6.10 -18.21
C SER A 60 14.33 -7.28 -19.04
N SER A 61 15.02 -6.99 -20.15
CA SER A 61 15.51 -7.95 -21.13
C SER A 61 16.87 -8.57 -20.79
N GLY A 62 17.53 -8.09 -19.73
CA GLY A 62 18.87 -8.51 -19.34
C GLY A 62 18.96 -9.97 -18.90
N ARG A 63 20.13 -10.57 -19.12
CA ARG A 63 20.41 -11.97 -18.79
C ARG A 63 21.78 -12.13 -18.16
N ILE A 64 21.92 -13.16 -17.34
CA ILE A 64 23.22 -13.66 -16.90
C ILE A 64 23.47 -14.96 -17.67
N MET A 65 24.55 -14.98 -18.43
CA MET A 65 24.92 -16.06 -19.33
C MET A 65 26.06 -16.89 -18.73
N SER A 66 26.18 -18.15 -19.17
CA SER A 66 27.33 -19.00 -18.86
C SER A 66 28.26 -19.09 -20.06
N SER A 67 29.56 -18.91 -19.83
CA SER A 67 30.60 -19.18 -20.82
C SER A 67 30.76 -20.70 -21.05
N ALA A 68 31.55 -21.08 -22.06
CA ALA A 68 31.92 -22.47 -22.30
C ALA A 68 32.68 -23.10 -21.10
N THR A 69 33.39 -22.28 -20.32
CA THR A 69 34.09 -22.68 -19.08
C THR A 69 33.22 -22.56 -17.83
N ASN A 70 31.91 -22.42 -18.00
CA ASN A 70 30.91 -22.28 -16.93
C ASN A 70 31.02 -21.00 -16.08
N HIS A 71 31.82 -20.02 -16.49
CA HIS A 71 31.88 -18.72 -15.82
C HIS A 71 30.71 -17.81 -16.22
N LYS A 72 30.21 -17.01 -15.28
CA LYS A 72 29.01 -16.19 -15.46
C LYS A 72 29.36 -14.77 -15.85
N TYR A 73 28.59 -14.21 -16.78
CA TYR A 73 28.74 -12.86 -17.28
C TYR A 73 27.40 -12.22 -17.61
N PHE A 74 27.32 -10.89 -17.59
CA PHE A 74 26.10 -10.17 -17.93
C PHE A 74 25.98 -9.99 -19.44
N ARG A 75 24.75 -10.08 -19.94
CA ARG A 75 24.39 -9.75 -21.33
C ARG A 75 23.10 -8.95 -21.36
N PHE A 76 23.17 -7.72 -21.85
CA PHE A 76 22.04 -6.82 -22.02
C PHE A 76 21.83 -6.55 -23.51
N THR A 77 20.59 -6.62 -23.98
CA THR A 77 20.25 -6.50 -25.40
C THR A 77 19.24 -5.38 -25.61
N PHE A 78 19.56 -4.48 -26.52
CA PHE A 78 18.77 -3.30 -26.83
C PHE A 78 18.42 -3.27 -28.32
N ASN A 79 17.28 -2.65 -28.64
CA ASN A 79 16.92 -2.34 -30.01
C ASN A 79 17.89 -1.30 -30.58
N THR A 80 18.27 -1.42 -31.86
CA THR A 80 19.16 -0.43 -32.51
C THR A 80 18.60 0.98 -32.54
N LYS A 81 17.27 1.15 -32.52
CA LYS A 81 16.62 2.47 -32.39
C LYS A 81 16.92 3.16 -31.07
N HIS A 82 17.36 2.42 -30.06
CA HIS A 82 17.72 2.93 -28.74
C HIS A 82 19.23 2.83 -28.49
N SER A 83 20.06 2.93 -29.54
CA SER A 83 21.52 2.82 -29.43
C SER A 83 22.12 3.85 -28.48
N GLU A 84 21.64 5.10 -28.49
CA GLU A 84 22.12 6.14 -27.58
C GLU A 84 21.88 5.77 -26.11
N TRP A 85 20.69 5.23 -25.82
CA TRP A 85 20.37 4.72 -24.50
C TRP A 85 21.28 3.55 -24.10
N ALA A 86 21.53 2.60 -25.01
CA ALA A 86 22.46 1.51 -24.76
C ALA A 86 23.88 2.04 -24.43
N HIS A 87 24.36 3.07 -25.11
CA HIS A 87 25.65 3.71 -24.77
C HIS A 87 25.62 4.39 -23.40
N SER A 88 24.52 5.05 -23.03
CA SER A 88 24.35 5.62 -21.70
C SER A 88 24.36 4.55 -20.61
N CYS A 89 23.67 3.42 -20.81
CA CYS A 89 23.72 2.28 -19.90
C CYS A 89 25.15 1.71 -19.80
N TYR A 90 25.83 1.56 -20.93
CA TYR A 90 27.20 1.08 -20.99
C TYR A 90 28.16 1.95 -20.17
N GLN A 91 28.09 3.27 -20.31
CA GLN A 91 28.93 4.20 -19.54
C GLN A 91 28.70 4.08 -18.02
N GLN A 92 27.45 3.92 -17.61
CA GLN A 92 27.09 3.75 -16.19
C GLN A 92 27.50 2.39 -15.64
N LEU A 93 27.40 1.33 -16.45
CA LEU A 93 27.91 0.01 -16.08
C LEU A 93 29.44 0.02 -15.97
N GLN A 94 30.12 0.65 -16.93
CA GLN A 94 31.57 0.71 -17.01
C GLN A 94 32.20 1.47 -15.84
N SER A 95 31.53 2.49 -15.29
CA SER A 95 32.01 3.19 -14.09
C SER A 95 32.07 2.32 -12.84
N HIS A 96 31.40 1.16 -12.84
CA HIS A 96 31.35 0.23 -11.72
C HIS A 96 32.07 -1.10 -12.00
N ILE A 97 32.06 -1.56 -13.25
CA ILE A 97 32.77 -2.77 -13.70
C ILE A 97 33.45 -2.41 -15.03
N PRO A 98 34.80 -2.27 -15.08
CA PRO A 98 35.48 -1.72 -16.25
C PRO A 98 35.38 -2.62 -17.50
N ASP A 99 35.16 -3.92 -17.32
CA ASP A 99 35.25 -4.93 -18.38
C ASP A 99 33.92 -5.18 -19.12
N PHE A 100 33.12 -4.14 -19.33
CA PHE A 100 32.00 -4.22 -20.26
C PHE A 100 32.47 -3.94 -21.70
N LEU A 101 31.84 -4.61 -22.65
CA LEU A 101 31.96 -4.37 -24.09
C LEU A 101 30.58 -4.01 -24.64
N ILE A 102 30.50 -3.00 -25.49
CA ILE A 102 29.32 -2.71 -26.31
C ILE A 102 29.60 -3.05 -27.78
N LYS A 103 28.69 -3.79 -28.41
CA LYS A 103 28.81 -4.19 -29.82
C LYS A 103 27.44 -4.23 -30.51
N LYS A 104 27.47 -4.14 -31.84
CA LYS A 104 26.29 -4.39 -32.68
C LYS A 104 26.31 -5.84 -33.14
N GLU A 105 25.17 -6.52 -33.04
CA GLU A 105 25.00 -7.89 -33.52
C GLU A 105 23.86 -7.98 -34.52
N GLN A 106 24.02 -8.88 -35.50
CA GLN A 106 22.97 -9.27 -36.44
C GLN A 106 22.45 -10.65 -36.07
N THR A 107 21.14 -10.84 -36.18
CA THR A 107 20.49 -12.14 -35.96
C THR A 107 19.56 -12.40 -37.13
N THR A 108 19.66 -13.59 -37.74
CA THR A 108 18.76 -14.01 -38.81
C THR A 108 17.31 -13.94 -38.34
N ASP A 109 16.47 -13.22 -39.07
CA ASP A 109 15.03 -13.12 -38.81
C ASP A 109 14.30 -13.21 -40.14
N THR A 110 13.69 -14.36 -40.39
CA THR A 110 12.95 -14.64 -41.63
C THR A 110 11.68 -13.80 -41.76
N ARG A 111 11.22 -13.15 -40.69
CA ARG A 111 10.07 -12.22 -40.72
C ARG A 111 10.49 -10.80 -41.14
N SER A 112 11.79 -10.48 -41.06
CA SER A 112 12.34 -9.20 -41.49
C SER A 112 12.48 -9.18 -43.01
N LYS A 113 12.13 -8.04 -43.64
CA LYS A 113 12.32 -7.84 -45.09
C LYS A 113 13.79 -7.99 -45.51
N SER A 114 14.72 -7.69 -44.60
CA SER A 114 16.17 -7.78 -44.85
C SER A 114 16.75 -9.16 -44.55
N GLY A 115 15.95 -10.11 -44.07
CA GLY A 115 16.41 -11.45 -43.66
C GLY A 115 17.18 -11.49 -42.32
N PHE A 116 17.43 -10.33 -41.71
CA PHE A 116 18.05 -10.21 -40.39
C PHE A 116 17.46 -9.05 -39.59
N THR A 117 17.69 -9.08 -38.28
CA THR A 117 17.47 -7.97 -37.34
C THR A 117 18.80 -7.60 -36.70
N GLU A 118 18.92 -6.32 -36.31
CA GLU A 118 20.09 -5.81 -35.63
C GLU A 118 19.76 -5.45 -34.18
N ARG A 119 20.73 -5.64 -33.30
CA ARG A 119 20.62 -5.31 -31.87
C ARG A 119 21.93 -4.73 -31.36
N VAL A 120 21.86 -3.89 -30.34
CA VAL A 120 23.02 -3.43 -29.59
C VAL A 120 23.13 -4.32 -28.35
N VAL A 121 24.30 -4.86 -28.10
CA VAL A 121 24.55 -5.79 -26.99
C VAL A 121 25.65 -5.21 -26.11
N ILE A 122 25.40 -5.21 -24.81
CA ILE A 122 26.40 -4.92 -23.78
C ILE A 122 26.71 -6.24 -23.08
N GLU A 123 27.97 -6.65 -23.03
CA GLU A 123 28.42 -7.87 -22.36
C GLU A 123 29.54 -7.57 -21.38
N SER A 124 29.51 -8.15 -20.19
CA SER A 124 30.67 -8.10 -19.29
C SER A 124 31.65 -9.23 -19.62
N ALA A 125 32.92 -9.05 -19.24
CA ALA A 125 33.77 -10.20 -18.94
C ALA A 125 33.15 -11.03 -17.80
N PRO A 126 33.51 -12.32 -17.66
CA PRO A 126 33.07 -13.10 -16.52
C PRO A 126 33.52 -12.46 -15.20
N CYS A 127 32.60 -12.32 -14.25
CA CYS A 127 32.87 -11.56 -13.02
C CYS A 127 32.13 -12.13 -11.80
N ALA A 128 32.69 -11.89 -10.61
CA ALA A 128 32.15 -12.42 -9.35
C ALA A 128 30.71 -11.94 -9.07
N THR A 129 30.35 -10.71 -9.48
CA THR A 129 28.99 -10.18 -9.34
C THR A 129 27.98 -10.98 -10.18
N ALA A 130 28.35 -11.35 -11.41
CA ALA A 130 27.50 -12.18 -12.25
C ALA A 130 27.35 -13.61 -11.69
N GLU A 131 28.43 -14.18 -11.15
CA GLU A 131 28.40 -15.48 -10.46
C GLU A 131 27.44 -15.47 -9.26
N ALA A 132 27.58 -14.47 -8.38
CA ALA A 132 26.73 -14.32 -7.20
C ALA A 132 25.25 -14.18 -7.59
N LEU A 133 24.95 -13.29 -8.54
CA LEU A 133 23.58 -13.04 -8.97
C LEU A 133 22.99 -14.19 -9.79
N TYR A 134 23.79 -14.97 -10.51
CA TYR A 134 23.28 -16.10 -11.29
C TYR A 134 22.51 -17.09 -10.39
N SER A 135 23.07 -17.41 -9.23
CA SER A 135 22.44 -18.34 -8.28
C SER A 135 21.09 -17.84 -7.74
N ALA A 136 20.93 -16.53 -7.59
CA ALA A 136 19.71 -15.90 -7.10
C ALA A 136 18.65 -15.78 -8.22
N TRP A 137 19.06 -15.37 -9.42
CA TRP A 137 18.17 -15.11 -10.56
C TRP A 137 17.87 -16.35 -11.40
N TYR A 138 18.64 -17.43 -11.32
CA TYR A 138 18.47 -18.62 -12.16
C TYR A 138 18.31 -19.87 -11.32
N GLN A 139 17.06 -20.27 -11.11
CA GLN A 139 16.71 -21.52 -10.44
C GLN A 139 16.28 -22.55 -11.49
N ASN A 140 16.82 -23.77 -11.41
CA ASN A 140 16.57 -24.84 -12.39
C ASN A 140 16.77 -24.39 -13.86
N VAL A 141 17.78 -23.54 -14.11
CA VAL A 141 18.13 -22.99 -15.44
C VAL A 141 17.09 -21.99 -16.00
N SER A 142 15.97 -21.77 -15.30
CA SER A 142 15.00 -20.72 -15.62
C SER A 142 15.29 -19.44 -14.85
N LYS A 143 15.13 -18.29 -15.52
CA LYS A 143 15.20 -16.99 -14.86
C LYS A 143 13.98 -16.83 -13.95
N GLY A 144 14.23 -16.59 -12.67
CA GLY A 144 13.23 -16.27 -11.66
C GLY A 144 13.60 -14.98 -10.94
N MET A 145 12.62 -14.33 -10.33
CA MET A 145 12.82 -13.05 -9.65
C MET A 145 13.29 -13.24 -8.20
N PRO A 146 14.51 -12.83 -7.82
CA PRO A 146 14.96 -12.89 -6.43
C PRO A 146 14.34 -11.74 -5.65
N LEU A 147 13.26 -12.02 -4.94
CA LEU A 147 12.48 -11.01 -4.23
C LEU A 147 13.32 -10.14 -3.29
N GLU A 148 14.17 -10.75 -2.46
CA GLU A 148 14.99 -10.00 -1.50
C GLU A 148 15.90 -8.99 -2.19
N PHE A 149 16.52 -9.39 -3.31
CA PHE A 149 17.37 -8.50 -4.10
C PHE A 149 16.57 -7.36 -4.73
N VAL A 150 15.38 -7.67 -5.26
CA VAL A 150 14.49 -6.66 -5.88
C VAL A 150 13.95 -5.70 -4.81
N GLU A 151 13.46 -6.22 -3.70
CA GLU A 151 12.98 -5.45 -2.54
C GLU A 151 14.11 -4.62 -1.93
N GLN A 152 15.34 -5.09 -1.89
CA GLN A 152 16.45 -4.29 -1.37
C GLN A 152 16.85 -3.17 -2.33
N HIS A 153 16.96 -3.45 -3.63
CA HIS A 153 17.63 -2.56 -4.59
C HIS A 153 16.72 -1.81 -5.56
N MET A 154 15.40 -2.05 -5.53
CA MET A 154 14.46 -1.25 -6.33
C MET A 154 14.37 0.17 -5.77
N THR A 155 14.71 1.15 -6.61
CA THR A 155 14.61 2.60 -6.34
C THR A 155 13.75 3.29 -7.41
N ALA A 156 13.47 4.59 -7.25
CA ALA A 156 12.80 5.38 -8.29
C ALA A 156 13.59 5.36 -9.63
N GLN A 157 14.92 5.35 -9.56
CA GLN A 157 15.79 5.19 -10.73
C GLN A 157 15.63 3.80 -11.36
N THR A 158 15.61 2.72 -10.57
CA THR A 158 15.35 1.36 -11.07
C THR A 158 14.03 1.31 -11.85
N LEU A 159 12.97 1.89 -11.27
CA LEU A 159 11.64 1.90 -11.88
C LEU A 159 11.63 2.69 -13.20
N ALA A 160 12.32 3.83 -13.25
CA ALA A 160 12.45 4.62 -14.47
C ALA A 160 13.16 3.86 -15.59
N TRP A 161 14.20 3.10 -15.27
CA TRP A 161 14.96 2.33 -16.25
C TRP A 161 14.18 1.13 -16.76
N TRP A 162 13.51 0.44 -15.85
CA TRP A 162 12.59 -0.63 -16.21
C TRP A 162 11.45 -0.12 -17.10
N TYR A 163 10.90 1.06 -16.79
CA TYR A 163 9.88 1.72 -17.60
C TYR A 163 10.39 2.13 -19.00
N GLN A 164 11.64 2.58 -19.12
CA GLN A 164 12.22 2.92 -20.42
C GLN A 164 12.33 1.71 -21.34
N GLU A 165 12.67 0.53 -20.81
CA GLU A 165 12.78 -0.69 -21.60
C GLU A 165 11.43 -1.36 -21.87
N CYS A 166 10.64 -1.59 -20.81
CA CYS A 166 9.46 -2.45 -20.86
C CYS A 166 8.13 -1.68 -20.77
N GLY A 167 8.19 -0.37 -20.53
CA GLY A 167 7.03 0.46 -20.24
C GLY A 167 6.39 1.11 -21.47
N HIS A 168 5.12 1.44 -21.34
CA HIS A 168 4.37 2.18 -22.34
C HIS A 168 3.31 3.08 -21.69
N LEU A 169 3.20 4.32 -22.18
CA LEU A 169 2.13 5.24 -21.81
C LEU A 169 1.09 5.29 -22.93
N LYS A 170 -0.12 4.82 -22.64
CA LYS A 170 -1.25 4.97 -23.54
C LYS A 170 -1.95 6.29 -23.25
N VAL A 171 -2.10 7.12 -24.28
CA VAL A 171 -2.75 8.44 -24.21
C VAL A 171 -3.87 8.47 -25.24
N LYS A 172 -5.02 9.02 -24.88
CA LYS A 172 -6.15 9.23 -25.80
C LYS A 172 -5.82 10.35 -26.80
N GLU A 173 -6.59 10.42 -27.89
CA GLU A 173 -6.42 11.46 -28.92
C GLU A 173 -6.47 12.88 -28.35
N ASN A 174 -7.30 13.13 -27.33
CA ASN A 174 -7.41 14.43 -26.68
C ASN A 174 -6.28 14.72 -25.66
N GLY A 175 -5.25 13.87 -25.57
CA GLY A 175 -4.13 14.01 -24.63
C GLY A 175 -4.38 13.43 -23.23
N THR A 176 -5.58 12.93 -22.93
CA THR A 176 -5.88 12.38 -21.60
C THR A 176 -5.14 11.06 -21.43
N LEU A 177 -4.42 10.89 -20.32
CA LEU A 177 -3.74 9.63 -20.01
C LEU A 177 -4.78 8.50 -19.92
N GLU A 178 -4.53 7.34 -20.50
CA GLU A 178 -5.48 6.23 -20.44
C GLU A 178 -5.00 5.16 -19.48
N LYS A 179 -3.75 4.75 -19.64
CA LYS A 179 -3.09 3.79 -18.77
C LYS A 179 -1.58 3.81 -18.96
N LEU A 180 -0.85 3.48 -17.90
CA LEU A 180 0.57 3.16 -17.95
C LEU A 180 0.73 1.64 -17.83
N ILE A 181 1.57 1.06 -18.67
CA ILE A 181 1.77 -0.39 -18.77
C ILE A 181 3.25 -0.68 -18.56
N LEU A 182 3.56 -1.69 -17.76
CA LEU A 182 4.85 -2.37 -17.74
C LEU A 182 4.65 -3.76 -18.33
N SER A 183 5.38 -4.06 -19.40
CA SER A 183 5.34 -5.37 -20.07
C SER A 183 6.14 -6.37 -19.23
N THR A 184 5.45 -7.32 -18.62
CA THR A 184 5.98 -8.23 -17.60
C THR A 184 5.64 -9.69 -17.89
N GLU A 185 5.34 -10.01 -19.16
CA GLU A 185 4.79 -11.29 -19.61
C GLU A 185 5.76 -12.47 -19.44
N GLN A 186 7.04 -12.16 -19.19
CA GLN A 186 8.11 -13.13 -18.91
C GLN A 186 8.04 -13.71 -17.49
N TRP A 187 7.33 -13.05 -16.58
CA TRP A 187 7.20 -13.46 -15.19
C TRP A 187 5.97 -14.33 -14.99
N THR A 188 6.04 -15.23 -14.02
CA THR A 188 4.90 -16.03 -13.56
C THR A 188 3.91 -15.15 -12.78
N GLU A 189 2.68 -15.62 -12.58
CA GLU A 189 1.68 -14.89 -11.78
C GLU A 189 2.18 -14.62 -10.36
N ASP A 190 2.80 -15.61 -9.70
CA ASP A 190 3.37 -15.45 -8.36
C ASP A 190 4.43 -14.35 -8.33
N GLU A 191 5.32 -14.30 -9.33
CA GLU A 191 6.34 -13.24 -9.45
C GLU A 191 5.75 -11.86 -9.77
N LEU A 192 4.64 -11.79 -10.51
CA LEU A 192 3.95 -10.53 -10.77
C LEU A 192 3.30 -9.96 -9.51
N ARG A 193 2.72 -10.84 -8.69
CA ARG A 193 2.14 -10.47 -7.39
C ARG A 193 3.23 -9.98 -6.44
N LEU A 194 4.40 -10.61 -6.49
CA LEU A 194 5.61 -10.13 -5.79
C LEU A 194 6.04 -8.74 -6.27
N LEU A 195 6.03 -8.49 -7.58
CA LEU A 195 6.33 -7.17 -8.13
C LEU A 195 5.32 -6.13 -7.68
N GLN A 196 4.02 -6.44 -7.70
CA GLN A 196 2.95 -5.57 -7.18
C GLN A 196 3.21 -5.21 -5.70
N TYR A 197 3.59 -6.20 -4.90
CA TYR A 197 3.97 -5.99 -3.50
C TYR A 197 5.15 -5.02 -3.40
N VAL A 198 6.28 -5.29 -4.06
CA VAL A 198 7.47 -4.43 -3.95
C VAL A 198 7.17 -2.99 -4.39
N VAL A 199 6.49 -2.79 -5.52
CA VAL A 199 6.18 -1.44 -6.01
C VAL A 199 5.17 -0.71 -5.12
N ASN A 200 4.28 -1.45 -4.44
CA ASN A 200 3.36 -0.88 -3.48
C ASN A 200 4.08 -0.44 -2.20
N ILE A 201 4.84 -1.33 -1.55
CA ILE A 201 5.50 -0.99 -0.29
C ILE A 201 6.53 0.13 -0.45
N LYS A 202 7.18 0.21 -1.62
CA LYS A 202 8.23 1.20 -1.88
C LYS A 202 7.72 2.54 -2.39
N PHE A 203 6.66 2.52 -3.19
CA PHE A 203 6.22 3.69 -3.95
C PHE A 203 4.72 3.97 -3.85
N ASN A 204 3.98 3.18 -3.06
CA ASN A 204 2.53 3.24 -2.88
C ASN A 204 1.73 3.12 -4.17
N PHE A 205 2.26 2.47 -5.22
CA PHE A 205 1.50 2.19 -6.44
C PHE A 205 0.61 0.96 -6.29
N LEU A 206 -0.59 1.04 -6.86
CA LEU A 206 -1.57 -0.04 -6.92
C LEU A 206 -1.71 -0.47 -8.39
N PHE A 207 -0.68 -1.14 -8.89
CA PHE A 207 -0.72 -1.75 -10.22
C PHE A 207 -1.72 -2.90 -10.24
N ALA A 208 -2.51 -3.02 -11.32
CA ALA A 208 -3.31 -4.21 -11.59
C ALA A 208 -2.58 -5.14 -12.57
N ILE A 209 -2.79 -6.45 -12.46
CA ILE A 209 -2.39 -7.42 -13.50
C ILE A 209 -3.53 -7.54 -14.51
N ASP A 210 -3.22 -7.38 -15.80
CA ASP A 210 -4.20 -7.61 -16.87
C ASP A 210 -4.16 -9.04 -17.43
N GLY A 211 -5.11 -9.35 -18.33
CA GLY A 211 -5.18 -10.69 -18.94
C GLY A 211 -3.98 -11.07 -19.84
N GLN A 212 -3.03 -10.16 -20.06
CA GLN A 212 -1.76 -10.44 -20.76
C GLN A 212 -0.59 -10.56 -19.78
N ARG A 213 -0.84 -10.59 -18.46
CA ARG A 213 0.19 -10.68 -17.41
C ARG A 213 1.09 -9.45 -17.34
N ARG A 214 0.50 -8.26 -17.55
CA ARG A 214 1.18 -6.96 -17.49
C ARG A 214 0.74 -6.17 -16.27
N LEU A 215 1.67 -5.42 -15.68
CA LEU A 215 1.33 -4.46 -14.63
C LEU A 215 0.78 -3.16 -15.26
N ILE A 216 -0.39 -2.72 -14.81
CA ILE A 216 -1.08 -1.55 -15.35
C ILE A 216 -1.54 -0.58 -14.25
N LEU A 217 -1.28 0.72 -14.45
CA LEU A 217 -1.97 1.81 -13.75
C LEU A 217 -3.03 2.41 -14.67
N TYR A 218 -4.27 2.48 -14.20
CA TYR A 218 -5.40 3.08 -14.93
C TYR A 218 -5.73 4.50 -14.47
N ASP A 219 -5.39 4.80 -13.22
CA ASP A 219 -5.81 6.04 -12.58
C ASP A 219 -4.87 7.21 -12.87
N GLN A 220 -5.44 8.40 -13.12
CA GLN A 220 -4.69 9.60 -13.48
C GLN A 220 -3.72 10.06 -12.40
N LEU A 221 -4.14 10.03 -11.13
CA LEU A 221 -3.29 10.45 -10.01
C LEU A 221 -2.06 9.56 -9.93
N GLN A 222 -2.25 8.24 -9.97
CA GLN A 222 -1.14 7.28 -9.93
C GLN A 222 -0.22 7.39 -11.16
N ILE A 223 -0.77 7.53 -12.37
CA ILE A 223 0.04 7.70 -13.57
C ILE A 223 0.84 9.01 -13.51
N LYS A 224 0.21 10.14 -13.18
CA LYS A 224 0.91 11.43 -13.10
C LYS A 224 1.99 11.43 -12.03
N TYR A 225 1.69 10.86 -10.86
CA TYR A 225 2.67 10.72 -9.79
C TYR A 225 3.84 9.82 -10.21
N PHE A 226 3.56 8.67 -10.85
CA PHE A 226 4.58 7.80 -11.44
C PHE A 226 5.48 8.57 -12.42
N LEU A 227 4.87 9.27 -13.38
CA LEU A 227 5.61 10.04 -14.40
C LEU A 227 6.49 11.12 -13.77
N GLY A 228 5.98 11.85 -12.78
CA GLY A 228 6.75 12.86 -12.04
C GLY A 228 7.93 12.26 -11.28
N MET A 229 7.73 11.09 -10.66
CA MET A 229 8.76 10.39 -9.90
C MET A 229 9.89 9.85 -10.80
N VAL A 230 9.56 9.32 -11.98
CA VAL A 230 10.56 8.75 -12.90
C VAL A 230 11.23 9.78 -13.81
N ALA A 231 10.58 10.90 -14.09
CA ALA A 231 11.03 11.90 -15.06
C ALA A 231 12.50 12.34 -14.92
N PRO A 232 13.07 12.57 -13.72
CA PRO A 232 14.47 12.94 -13.57
C PRO A 232 15.48 11.92 -14.12
N TRP A 233 15.05 10.67 -14.32
CA TRP A 233 15.89 9.54 -14.70
C TRP A 233 15.64 9.04 -16.12
N ILE A 234 14.73 9.69 -16.88
CA ILE A 234 14.38 9.30 -18.24
C ILE A 234 15.38 9.90 -19.22
N HIS A 235 16.01 9.04 -20.02
CA HIS A 235 16.88 9.43 -21.12
C HIS A 235 16.09 10.18 -22.20
N PRO A 236 16.64 11.23 -22.84
CA PRO A 236 15.93 12.05 -23.83
C PRO A 236 15.26 11.28 -24.96
N VAL A 237 15.85 10.15 -25.41
CA VAL A 237 15.28 9.27 -26.44
C VAL A 237 13.91 8.69 -26.07
N PHE A 238 13.59 8.62 -24.76
CA PHE A 238 12.31 8.14 -24.23
C PHE A 238 11.42 9.28 -23.71
N SER A 239 11.72 10.54 -24.02
CA SER A 239 10.88 11.69 -23.64
C SER A 239 9.41 11.51 -24.05
N TYR A 240 9.15 10.83 -25.18
CA TYR A 240 7.80 10.49 -25.63
C TYR A 240 7.03 9.60 -24.64
N LYS A 241 7.71 8.76 -23.84
CA LYS A 241 7.08 7.88 -22.83
C LYS A 241 6.63 8.63 -21.59
N ILE A 242 7.07 9.87 -21.38
CA ILE A 242 6.67 10.70 -20.24
C ILE A 242 5.90 11.95 -20.64
N LYS A 243 5.43 12.03 -21.89
CA LYS A 243 4.66 13.17 -22.39
C LYS A 243 3.32 13.26 -21.66
N ASN A 244 3.28 14.10 -20.63
CA ASN A 244 2.09 14.40 -19.83
C ASN A 244 1.50 15.74 -20.29
N VAL A 245 0.50 15.68 -21.17
CA VAL A 245 -0.24 16.88 -21.57
C VAL A 245 -1.31 17.15 -20.51
N GLU A 246 -1.28 18.35 -19.93
CA GLU A 246 -2.32 18.79 -18.99
C GLU A 246 -3.62 19.09 -19.75
N VAL A 247 -4.49 18.08 -19.83
CA VAL A 247 -5.80 18.23 -20.45
C VAL A 247 -6.77 18.89 -19.47
N ARG A 248 -7.06 20.17 -19.74
CA ARG A 248 -8.06 20.94 -19.01
C ARG A 248 -9.48 20.51 -19.40
N LYS A 249 -10.17 19.86 -18.48
CA LYS A 249 -11.59 19.49 -18.65
C LYS A 249 -12.47 20.60 -18.10
N PRO A 250 -13.39 21.18 -18.89
CA PRO A 250 -14.23 22.25 -18.40
C PRO A 250 -15.09 21.76 -17.22
N VAL A 251 -15.12 22.55 -16.15
CA VAL A 251 -15.97 22.30 -14.99
C VAL A 251 -17.29 23.03 -15.20
N ALA A 252 -18.42 22.33 -15.06
CA ALA A 252 -19.74 22.92 -15.22
C ALA A 252 -20.02 23.96 -14.12
N LYS A 253 -20.75 25.04 -14.46
CA LYS A 253 -21.19 26.05 -13.48
C LYS A 253 -21.97 25.42 -12.33
N ARG A 254 -22.94 24.54 -12.63
CA ARG A 254 -23.65 23.74 -11.65
C ARG A 254 -23.11 22.31 -11.69
N THR A 255 -22.59 21.82 -10.56
CA THR A 255 -22.01 20.49 -10.47
C THR A 255 -22.37 19.81 -9.15
N THR A 256 -22.01 18.55 -9.01
CA THR A 256 -22.15 17.80 -7.75
C THR A 256 -20.77 17.47 -7.20
N ILE A 257 -20.48 17.94 -6.00
CA ILE A 257 -19.28 17.56 -5.23
C ILE A 257 -19.68 16.47 -4.24
N ARG A 258 -18.94 15.36 -4.26
CA ARG A 258 -19.09 14.27 -3.28
C ARG A 258 -18.03 14.44 -2.21
N LEU A 259 -18.47 14.54 -0.96
CA LEU A 259 -17.57 14.66 0.19
C LEU A 259 -17.95 13.62 1.25
N PRO A 260 -16.99 13.18 2.09
CA PRO A 260 -17.28 12.32 3.23
C PRO A 260 -18.36 12.92 4.15
N LYS A 261 -19.23 12.08 4.73
CA LYS A 261 -20.38 12.53 5.55
C LYS A 261 -19.97 13.41 6.73
N GLN A 262 -18.80 13.18 7.33
CA GLN A 262 -18.30 13.96 8.45
C GLN A 262 -17.98 15.43 8.09
N ILE A 263 -17.87 15.75 6.79
CA ILE A 263 -17.80 17.14 6.32
C ILE A 263 -19.25 17.64 6.15
N SER A 264 -19.76 18.24 7.23
CA SER A 264 -21.09 18.86 7.24
C SER A 264 -20.99 20.31 6.78
N ILE A 265 -21.71 20.64 5.72
CA ILE A 265 -21.68 21.96 5.08
C ILE A 265 -23.10 22.52 5.04
N PRO A 266 -23.46 23.43 5.96
CA PRO A 266 -24.78 24.07 6.01
C PRO A 266 -25.12 24.88 4.76
N SER A 267 -24.13 25.57 4.18
CA SER A 267 -24.25 26.42 2.99
C SER A 267 -23.32 25.94 1.89
N PRO A 268 -23.66 24.83 1.18
CA PRO A 268 -22.73 24.13 0.30
C PRO A 268 -22.10 24.99 -0.79
N THR A 269 -22.87 25.88 -1.42
CA THR A 269 -22.34 26.72 -2.50
C THR A 269 -21.30 27.70 -1.98
N ASP A 270 -21.61 28.44 -0.92
CA ASP A 270 -20.76 29.52 -0.43
C ASP A 270 -19.48 28.95 0.20
N GLU A 271 -19.62 27.96 1.08
CA GLU A 271 -18.49 27.36 1.79
C GLU A 271 -17.55 26.61 0.86
N ILE A 272 -18.06 25.83 -0.12
CA ILE A 272 -17.20 25.14 -1.08
C ILE A 272 -16.45 26.14 -1.96
N ASN A 273 -17.10 27.22 -2.41
CA ASN A 273 -16.41 28.26 -3.18
C ASN A 273 -15.31 28.93 -2.34
N GLN A 274 -15.57 29.23 -1.07
CA GLN A 274 -14.57 29.80 -0.16
C GLN A 274 -13.36 28.86 0.03
N MET A 275 -13.62 27.57 0.26
CA MET A 275 -12.56 26.58 0.44
C MET A 275 -11.70 26.39 -0.80
N ILE A 276 -12.31 26.39 -2.00
CA ILE A 276 -11.57 26.31 -3.26
C ILE A 276 -10.67 27.54 -3.42
N GLN A 277 -11.25 28.73 -3.24
CA GLN A 277 -10.53 29.99 -3.44
C GLN A 277 -9.32 30.10 -2.49
N GLN A 278 -9.47 29.66 -1.25
CA GLN A 278 -8.43 29.77 -0.24
C GLN A 278 -7.32 28.70 -0.38
N TYR A 279 -7.67 27.46 -0.74
CA TYR A 279 -6.75 26.32 -0.59
C TYR A 279 -6.43 25.56 -1.89
N ALA A 280 -7.29 25.59 -2.92
CA ALA A 280 -7.13 24.65 -4.03
C ALA A 280 -5.84 24.89 -4.84
N SER A 281 -5.46 26.15 -5.06
CA SER A 281 -4.28 26.52 -5.85
C SER A 281 -2.95 26.03 -5.27
N SER A 282 -2.89 25.77 -3.96
CA SER A 282 -1.69 25.25 -3.27
C SER A 282 -1.55 23.72 -3.39
N ILE A 283 -2.61 23.01 -3.79
CA ILE A 283 -2.62 21.55 -3.81
C ILE A 283 -1.57 21.03 -4.81
N ARG A 284 -0.66 20.22 -4.29
CA ARG A 284 0.33 19.46 -5.06
C ARG A 284 0.34 18.03 -4.55
N VAL A 285 0.65 17.09 -5.43
CA VAL A 285 0.84 15.69 -5.04
C VAL A 285 2.28 15.51 -4.60
N THR A 286 2.48 15.18 -3.33
CA THR A 286 3.76 14.88 -2.70
C THR A 286 3.79 13.41 -2.31
N THR A 287 4.97 12.88 -1.95
CA THR A 287 5.06 11.50 -1.44
C THR A 287 4.19 11.27 -0.21
N GLU A 288 4.11 12.25 0.68
CA GLU A 288 3.34 12.16 1.93
C GLU A 288 1.83 12.09 1.66
N ASN A 289 1.29 12.97 0.80
CA ASN A 289 -0.15 12.99 0.55
C ASN A 289 -0.60 12.01 -0.54
N PHE A 290 0.30 11.54 -1.42
CA PHE A 290 -0.02 10.55 -2.44
C PHE A 290 -0.52 9.25 -1.81
N GLN A 291 0.18 8.76 -0.78
CA GLN A 291 -0.23 7.56 -0.05
C GLN A 291 -1.63 7.72 0.54
N ARG A 292 -1.90 8.87 1.19
CA ARG A 292 -3.22 9.20 1.73
C ARG A 292 -4.30 9.20 0.66
N PHE A 293 -4.08 9.88 -0.47
CA PHE A 293 -5.04 9.91 -1.57
C PHE A 293 -5.29 8.53 -2.16
N ASN A 294 -4.22 7.76 -2.38
CA ASN A 294 -4.32 6.46 -3.02
C ASN A 294 -5.08 5.46 -2.12
N TYR A 295 -4.85 5.50 -0.81
CA TYR A 295 -5.55 4.65 0.15
C TYR A 295 -6.97 5.12 0.47
N ALA A 296 -7.24 6.43 0.52
CA ALA A 296 -8.60 6.94 0.70
C ALA A 296 -9.57 6.44 -0.38
N ARG A 297 -9.08 6.14 -1.59
CA ARG A 297 -9.88 5.54 -2.68
C ARG A 297 -10.23 4.08 -2.47
N GLN A 298 -9.51 3.38 -1.59
CA GLN A 298 -9.79 2.00 -1.20
C GLN A 298 -10.82 1.92 -0.06
N GLU A 299 -11.03 3.03 0.65
CA GLU A 299 -11.92 3.08 1.79
C GLU A 299 -13.39 3.21 1.37
N ASN A 300 -14.25 2.40 1.99
CA ASN A 300 -15.69 2.47 1.78
C ASN A 300 -16.33 3.52 2.72
N ASN A 301 -15.87 4.77 2.63
CA ASN A 301 -16.45 5.84 3.43
C ASN A 301 -17.80 6.28 2.86
N GLU A 302 -18.76 6.48 3.75
CA GLU A 302 -20.02 7.09 3.37
C GLU A 302 -19.80 8.54 2.87
N SER A 303 -20.46 8.88 1.75
CA SER A 303 -20.34 10.22 1.15
C SER A 303 -21.70 10.89 0.98
N LYS A 304 -21.69 12.22 1.11
CA LYS A 304 -22.83 13.10 0.83
C LYS A 304 -22.60 13.85 -0.47
N ARG A 305 -23.68 14.01 -1.25
CA ARG A 305 -23.69 14.74 -2.53
C ARG A 305 -24.15 16.16 -2.28
N TYR A 306 -23.34 17.13 -2.67
CA TYR A 306 -23.63 18.55 -2.60
C TYR A 306 -23.77 19.12 -4.01
N GLN A 307 -24.96 19.61 -4.36
CA GLN A 307 -25.13 20.38 -5.59
C GLN A 307 -24.70 21.82 -5.33
N VAL A 308 -23.77 22.31 -6.13
CA VAL A 308 -23.18 23.65 -5.95
C VAL A 308 -23.12 24.41 -7.25
N SER A 309 -23.19 25.74 -7.15
CA SER A 309 -22.89 26.66 -8.25
C SER A 309 -21.51 27.27 -8.07
N LEU A 310 -20.57 26.93 -8.93
CA LEU A 310 -19.19 27.40 -8.84
C LEU A 310 -19.00 28.74 -9.56
N THR A 311 -18.22 29.63 -8.95
CA THR A 311 -17.74 30.86 -9.60
C THR A 311 -16.83 30.51 -10.79
N GLU A 312 -16.65 31.44 -11.72
CA GLU A 312 -15.79 31.23 -12.88
C GLU A 312 -14.33 30.97 -12.48
N GLU A 313 -13.79 31.80 -11.59
CA GLU A 313 -12.46 31.64 -11.02
C GLU A 313 -12.26 30.25 -10.39
N ASN A 314 -13.21 29.78 -9.57
CA ASN A 314 -13.09 28.47 -8.93
C ASN A 314 -13.17 27.31 -9.92
N ARG A 315 -13.92 27.45 -11.02
CA ARG A 315 -13.93 26.43 -12.09
C ARG A 315 -12.56 26.33 -12.76
N ASP A 316 -11.91 27.46 -13.00
CA ASP A 316 -10.59 27.51 -13.63
C ASP A 316 -9.50 26.95 -12.70
N ILE A 317 -9.57 27.26 -11.41
CA ILE A 317 -8.68 26.68 -10.39
C ILE A 317 -8.86 25.16 -10.34
N LEU A 318 -10.09 24.67 -10.19
CA LEU A 318 -10.38 23.24 -10.13
C LEU A 318 -9.93 22.51 -11.40
N CYS A 319 -10.18 23.11 -12.56
CA CYS A 319 -9.76 22.58 -13.85
C CYS A 319 -8.23 22.42 -13.93
N SER A 320 -7.51 23.45 -13.49
CA SER A 320 -6.05 23.47 -13.48
C SER A 320 -5.47 22.45 -12.50
N VAL A 321 -5.99 22.38 -11.27
CA VAL A 321 -5.55 21.42 -10.25
C VAL A 321 -5.84 19.98 -10.71
N GLN A 322 -7.03 19.71 -11.26
CA GLN A 322 -7.36 18.40 -11.82
C GLN A 322 -6.42 18.01 -12.96
N ALA A 323 -6.14 18.95 -13.88
CA ALA A 323 -5.25 18.69 -15.00
C ALA A 323 -3.81 18.42 -14.54
N ALA A 324 -3.31 19.11 -13.50
CA ALA A 324 -1.97 18.92 -12.97
C ALA A 324 -1.83 17.64 -12.11
N THR A 325 -2.84 17.32 -11.30
CA THR A 325 -2.73 16.27 -10.26
C THR A 325 -3.41 14.95 -10.62
N GLY A 326 -4.42 14.96 -11.48
CA GLY A 326 -5.27 13.79 -11.73
C GLY A 326 -6.33 13.53 -10.65
N LEU A 327 -6.47 14.42 -9.66
CA LEU A 327 -7.53 14.34 -8.66
C LEU A 327 -8.91 14.66 -9.24
N THR A 328 -9.94 14.03 -8.69
CA THR A 328 -11.34 14.37 -8.97
C THR A 328 -11.73 15.67 -8.25
N LEU A 329 -12.83 16.30 -8.68
CA LEU A 329 -13.31 17.53 -8.03
C LEU A 329 -13.63 17.32 -6.54
N GLY A 330 -14.21 16.16 -6.20
CA GLY A 330 -14.49 15.79 -4.81
C GLY A 330 -13.23 15.69 -3.97
N GLU A 331 -12.18 15.05 -4.50
CA GLU A 331 -10.90 14.89 -3.81
C GLU A 331 -10.18 16.23 -3.63
N ILE A 332 -10.24 17.12 -4.63
CA ILE A 332 -9.67 18.47 -4.53
C ILE A 332 -10.37 19.26 -3.41
N VAL A 333 -11.70 19.27 -3.39
CA VAL A 333 -12.46 19.99 -2.35
C VAL A 333 -12.26 19.35 -0.97
N GLN A 334 -12.22 18.01 -0.89
CA GLN A 334 -11.90 17.29 0.34
C GLN A 334 -10.51 17.68 0.85
N GLU A 335 -9.53 17.83 -0.03
CA GLU A 335 -8.19 18.27 0.34
C GLU A 335 -8.18 19.71 0.86
N CYS A 336 -8.98 20.62 0.30
CA CYS A 336 -9.13 21.98 0.86
C CYS A 336 -9.60 21.93 2.31
N PHE A 337 -10.66 21.16 2.60
CA PHE A 337 -11.15 20.98 3.96
C PHE A 337 -10.12 20.30 4.86
N HIS A 338 -9.36 19.33 4.33
CA HIS A 338 -8.28 18.71 5.08
C HIS A 338 -7.20 19.72 5.48
N GLN A 339 -6.72 20.55 4.54
CA GLN A 339 -5.73 21.60 4.82
C GLN A 339 -6.22 22.60 5.87
N GLN A 340 -7.48 23.04 5.74
CA GLN A 340 -8.09 23.91 6.75
C GLN A 340 -8.09 23.23 8.13
N ASN A 341 -8.51 21.96 8.19
CA ASN A 341 -8.56 21.19 9.42
C ASN A 341 -7.16 20.95 10.02
N CYS A 342 -6.10 20.84 9.21
CA CYS A 342 -4.73 20.75 9.73
C CYS A 342 -4.27 22.04 10.39
N ILE A 343 -4.67 23.20 9.86
CA ILE A 343 -4.33 24.52 10.41
C ILE A 343 -5.15 24.81 11.67
N SER A 344 -6.46 24.54 11.60
CA SER A 344 -7.41 24.74 12.69
C SER A 344 -8.24 23.47 12.86
N PRO A 345 -7.74 22.48 13.63
CA PRO A 345 -8.46 21.24 13.86
C PRO A 345 -9.83 21.50 14.46
N ARG A 346 -10.87 21.04 13.78
CA ARG A 346 -12.23 21.06 14.35
C ARG A 346 -12.27 20.21 15.63
N PRO A 347 -12.98 20.65 16.67
CA PRO A 347 -13.17 19.85 17.87
C PRO A 347 -13.88 18.53 17.55
N LEU A 348 -13.49 17.46 18.24
CA LEU A 348 -14.15 16.16 18.20
C LEU A 348 -15.09 16.05 19.41
N ASN A 349 -16.40 16.18 19.18
CA ASN A 349 -17.40 16.05 20.23
C ASN A 349 -17.95 14.63 20.34
N THR A 350 -18.14 13.97 19.20
CA THR A 350 -18.73 12.63 19.07
C THR A 350 -18.00 11.81 18.02
N LEU A 351 -18.29 10.51 17.94
CA LEU A 351 -17.71 9.65 16.90
C LEU A 351 -18.12 10.10 15.50
N ASP A 352 -19.29 10.71 15.33
CA ASP A 352 -19.80 11.23 14.05
C ASP A 352 -18.94 12.37 13.49
N ASP A 353 -18.09 12.98 14.33
CA ASP A 353 -17.06 13.91 13.89
C ASP A 353 -15.88 13.21 13.19
N LEU A 354 -15.92 11.90 12.96
CA LEU A 354 -14.90 11.13 12.26
C LEU A 354 -15.51 10.38 11.08
N SER A 355 -14.71 10.07 10.06
CA SER A 355 -15.15 9.15 9.00
C SER A 355 -15.41 7.75 9.55
N THR A 356 -16.22 6.93 8.87
CA THR A 356 -16.45 5.53 9.25
C THR A 356 -15.12 4.77 9.44
N THR A 357 -14.16 4.93 8.52
CA THR A 357 -12.81 4.37 8.67
C THR A 357 -12.13 4.86 9.95
N GLN A 358 -12.13 6.17 10.20
CA GLN A 358 -11.49 6.76 11.37
C GLN A 358 -12.12 6.31 12.68
N GLN A 359 -13.45 6.20 12.74
CA GLN A 359 -14.18 5.67 13.91
C GLN A 359 -13.74 4.24 14.20
N ASN A 360 -13.73 3.38 13.18
CA ASN A 360 -13.39 1.96 13.34
C ASN A 360 -11.91 1.76 13.72
N ILE A 361 -10.97 2.48 13.09
CA ILE A 361 -9.56 2.46 13.49
C ILE A 361 -9.42 2.96 14.93
N MET A 362 -10.07 4.07 15.28
CA MET A 362 -9.99 4.63 16.63
C MET A 362 -10.51 3.65 17.69
N LEU A 363 -11.70 3.08 17.49
CA LEU A 363 -12.30 2.15 18.43
C LEU A 363 -11.51 0.84 18.51
N GLY A 364 -11.06 0.30 17.37
CA GLY A 364 -10.18 -0.87 17.35
C GLY A 364 -8.87 -0.62 18.08
N SER A 365 -8.28 0.56 17.89
CA SER A 365 -7.06 0.98 18.58
C SER A 365 -7.30 1.19 20.08
N ILE A 366 -8.45 1.75 20.48
CA ILE A 366 -8.84 1.83 21.89
C ILE A 366 -9.06 0.44 22.46
N ILE A 367 -9.58 -0.54 21.74
CA ILE A 367 -9.73 -1.92 22.24
C ILE A 367 -8.37 -2.56 22.45
N GLY A 368 -7.46 -2.38 21.47
CA GLY A 368 -6.09 -2.87 21.51
C GLY A 368 -5.14 -2.04 22.38
N ASP A 369 -4.07 -1.54 21.77
CA ASP A 369 -2.93 -0.89 22.46
C ASP A 369 -3.26 0.50 23.05
N GLY A 370 -4.31 1.14 22.56
CA GLY A 370 -4.71 2.50 22.92
C GLY A 370 -5.22 2.63 24.36
N THR A 371 -4.87 3.75 24.98
CA THR A 371 -5.30 4.11 26.34
C THR A 371 -5.88 5.52 26.38
N LEU A 372 -6.99 5.70 27.10
CA LEU A 372 -7.57 7.02 27.35
C LEU A 372 -7.14 7.54 28.74
N ARG A 373 -6.32 8.58 28.76
CA ARG A 373 -5.75 9.15 29.99
C ARG A 373 -6.51 10.39 30.43
N HIS A 374 -6.70 10.54 31.73
CA HIS A 374 -7.13 11.82 32.28
C HIS A 374 -5.96 12.81 32.28
N THR A 375 -6.21 13.98 31.74
CA THR A 375 -5.30 15.11 31.72
C THR A 375 -5.99 16.31 32.39
N PRO A 376 -5.41 16.88 33.46
CA PRO A 376 -5.91 18.11 34.04
C PRO A 376 -5.79 19.26 33.03
N SER A 377 -6.91 19.91 32.71
CA SER A 377 -6.94 21.13 31.90
C SER A 377 -7.15 22.34 32.80
N LYS A 378 -6.33 23.38 32.60
CA LYS A 378 -6.42 24.65 33.35
C LYS A 378 -7.77 25.36 33.14
N SER A 379 -8.42 25.17 32.00
CA SER A 379 -9.66 25.86 31.63
C SER A 379 -10.91 24.97 31.67
N MET A 380 -10.75 23.64 31.60
CA MET A 380 -11.87 22.71 31.38
C MET A 380 -11.98 21.59 32.43
N GLY A 381 -11.23 21.67 33.53
CA GLY A 381 -11.22 20.64 34.57
C GLY A 381 -10.49 19.36 34.12
N ILE A 382 -10.87 18.21 34.68
CA ILE A 382 -10.30 16.92 34.26
C ILE A 382 -10.94 16.48 32.95
N ARG A 383 -10.12 16.35 31.90
CA ARG A 383 -10.54 15.89 30.57
C ARG A 383 -9.70 14.70 30.14
N SER A 384 -9.99 14.11 28.99
CA SER A 384 -9.25 12.95 28.51
C SER A 384 -8.56 13.19 27.17
N ASN A 385 -7.52 12.41 26.90
CA ASN A 385 -6.84 12.31 25.61
C ASN A 385 -6.51 10.86 25.28
N TYR A 386 -6.33 10.59 24.00
CA TYR A 386 -5.81 9.32 23.50
C TYR A 386 -4.30 9.24 23.69
N HIS A 387 -3.80 8.09 24.11
CA HIS A 387 -2.37 7.85 24.24
C HIS A 387 -2.03 6.40 23.93
N GLU A 388 -0.92 6.21 23.23
CA GLU A 388 -0.37 4.88 22.94
C GLU A 388 1.15 4.96 22.94
N HIS A 389 1.78 4.05 23.70
CA HIS A 389 3.22 3.86 23.74
C HIS A 389 3.58 2.60 22.94
N PHE A 390 4.68 2.62 22.20
CA PHE A 390 5.05 1.51 21.33
C PHE A 390 6.57 1.40 21.13
N SER A 391 7.03 0.25 20.65
CA SER A 391 8.45 0.04 20.33
C SER A 391 8.82 0.65 18.98
N ILE A 392 10.09 1.02 18.78
CA ILE A 392 10.54 1.58 17.48
C ILE A 392 10.25 0.64 16.29
N ASN A 393 10.23 -0.68 16.52
CA ASN A 393 9.91 -1.68 15.51
C ASN A 393 8.45 -1.58 15.01
N GLN A 394 7.56 -0.95 15.78
CA GLN A 394 6.15 -0.73 15.43
C GLN A 394 5.89 0.68 14.90
N HIS A 395 6.94 1.48 14.67
CA HIS A 395 6.80 2.88 14.27
C HIS A 395 6.01 3.05 12.97
N GLU A 396 6.28 2.23 11.95
CA GLU A 396 5.59 2.34 10.66
C GLU A 396 4.08 2.09 10.79
N TYR A 397 3.68 1.14 11.63
CA TYR A 397 2.26 0.91 11.92
C TYR A 397 1.61 2.10 12.65
N ARG A 398 2.31 2.70 13.63
CA ARG A 398 1.79 3.92 14.27
C ARG A 398 1.78 5.11 13.32
N ALA A 399 2.70 5.17 12.35
CA ALA A 399 2.69 6.19 11.31
C ALA A 399 1.46 6.04 10.42
N TRP A 400 1.06 4.80 10.11
CA TRP A 400 -0.20 4.51 9.44
C TRP A 400 -1.41 5.00 10.25
N LYS A 401 -1.49 4.70 11.56
CA LYS A 401 -2.58 5.20 12.43
C LYS A 401 -2.64 6.73 12.43
N VAL A 402 -1.49 7.39 12.62
CA VAL A 402 -1.36 8.85 12.62
C VAL A 402 -1.80 9.44 11.28
N MET A 403 -1.38 8.86 10.15
CA MET A 403 -1.81 9.29 8.82
C MET A 403 -3.34 9.21 8.67
N LYS A 404 -3.95 8.10 9.12
CA LYS A 404 -5.41 7.88 9.03
C LYS A 404 -6.21 8.82 9.93
N LEU A 405 -5.68 9.14 11.10
CA LEU A 405 -6.33 9.98 12.12
C LEU A 405 -5.79 11.42 12.17
N HIS A 406 -5.00 11.86 11.20
CA HIS A 406 -4.50 13.24 11.14
C HIS A 406 -5.65 14.24 10.94
N PRO A 407 -5.69 15.38 11.66
CA PRO A 407 -4.69 15.92 12.59
C PRO A 407 -4.91 15.57 14.08
N TYR A 408 -5.78 14.60 14.38
CA TYR A 408 -6.23 14.30 15.74
C TYR A 408 -5.22 13.46 16.53
N LEU A 409 -4.47 12.59 15.86
CA LEU A 409 -3.32 11.89 16.43
C LEU A 409 -2.01 12.44 15.87
N VAL A 410 -1.02 12.57 16.73
CA VAL A 410 0.34 13.03 16.37
C VAL A 410 1.40 12.26 17.14
N PHE A 411 2.58 12.11 16.55
CA PHE A 411 3.75 11.64 17.29
C PHE A 411 4.24 12.70 18.28
N LYS A 412 4.65 12.27 19.48
CA LYS A 412 5.45 13.11 20.38
C LYS A 412 6.90 13.18 19.92
N ARG A 413 7.64 14.18 20.41
CA ARG A 413 9.04 14.46 20.04
C ARG A 413 9.99 13.26 20.17
N GLU A 414 9.68 12.31 21.06
CA GLU A 414 10.48 11.11 21.32
C GLU A 414 10.24 9.97 20.32
N GLY A 415 9.23 10.08 19.44
CA GLY A 415 8.99 9.15 18.33
C GLY A 415 8.42 7.77 18.70
N THR A 416 8.30 7.42 19.97
CA THR A 416 7.76 6.12 20.47
C THR A 416 6.39 6.25 21.13
N VAL A 417 5.76 7.41 20.97
CA VAL A 417 4.45 7.72 21.53
C VAL A 417 3.61 8.46 20.50
N ILE A 418 2.37 8.01 20.32
CA ILE A 418 1.32 8.81 19.67
C ILE A 418 0.34 9.30 20.74
N ASP A 419 -0.15 10.52 20.55
CA ASP A 419 -1.01 11.21 21.51
C ASP A 419 -2.02 12.08 20.76
N SER A 420 -3.13 12.43 21.41
CA SER A 420 -4.10 13.40 20.91
C SER A 420 -4.08 14.68 21.74
N LYS A 421 -4.64 15.75 21.18
CA LYS A 421 -5.10 16.87 22.00
C LYS A 421 -6.26 16.41 22.89
N VAL A 422 -6.45 17.12 23.99
CA VAL A 422 -7.61 16.96 24.87
C VAL A 422 -8.86 17.41 24.13
N ASP A 423 -9.92 16.60 24.15
CA ASP A 423 -11.17 16.86 23.44
C ASP A 423 -12.36 16.12 24.09
N ASN A 424 -13.57 16.55 23.77
CA ASN A 424 -14.83 16.04 24.32
C ASN A 424 -15.03 14.56 23.99
N LEU A 425 -14.76 14.14 22.75
CA LEU A 425 -14.88 12.75 22.30
C LEU A 425 -14.08 11.80 23.19
N TRP A 426 -12.83 12.16 23.52
CA TRP A 426 -11.98 11.32 24.36
C TRP A 426 -12.53 11.17 25.77
N SER A 427 -13.16 12.21 26.31
CA SER A 427 -13.82 12.14 27.62
C SER A 427 -15.05 11.25 27.57
N THR A 428 -15.87 11.35 26.52
CA THR A 428 -17.02 10.47 26.31
C THR A 428 -16.59 9.01 26.19
N LEU A 429 -15.66 8.71 25.29
CA LEU A 429 -15.13 7.35 25.12
C LEU A 429 -14.45 6.84 26.39
N GLN A 430 -13.79 7.71 27.15
CA GLN A 430 -13.17 7.29 28.41
C GLN A 430 -14.23 6.88 29.44
N SER A 431 -15.36 7.59 29.51
CA SER A 431 -16.47 7.23 30.38
C SER A 431 -17.11 5.90 29.98
N ASP A 432 -17.14 5.58 28.69
CA ASP A 432 -17.69 4.33 28.19
C ASP A 432 -16.74 3.14 28.44
N PHE A 433 -15.46 3.31 28.10
CA PHE A 433 -14.46 2.23 28.11
C PHE A 433 -13.80 1.99 29.46
N TYR A 434 -13.96 2.88 30.45
CA TYR A 434 -13.32 2.71 31.76
C TYR A 434 -14.33 2.91 32.87
N ALA A 435 -14.34 1.96 33.81
CA ALA A 435 -15.11 2.09 35.04
C ALA A 435 -14.69 3.32 35.85
N GLU A 436 -15.64 3.91 36.58
CA GLU A 436 -15.30 4.91 37.60
C GLU A 436 -14.29 4.32 38.59
N LYS A 437 -13.33 5.15 38.99
CA LYS A 437 -12.28 4.75 39.90
C LYS A 437 -12.87 4.52 41.28
N VAL A 438 -12.92 3.27 41.74
CA VAL A 438 -13.08 2.96 43.16
C VAL A 438 -11.79 3.38 43.86
N LYS A 439 -11.91 4.00 45.04
CA LYS A 439 -10.80 4.62 45.78
C LYS A 439 -9.59 3.66 45.85
N ASP A 440 -8.43 4.15 45.44
CA ASP A 440 -7.13 3.45 45.40
C ASP A 440 -6.95 2.29 44.38
N GLU A 441 -7.91 2.03 43.50
CA GLU A 441 -7.76 1.03 42.42
C GLU A 441 -7.37 1.65 41.07
N ARG A 442 -6.72 0.83 40.21
CA ARG A 442 -6.49 1.20 38.81
C ARG A 442 -7.82 1.13 38.05
N ARG A 443 -8.07 2.10 37.16
CA ARG A 443 -9.25 2.06 36.26
C ARG A 443 -9.17 0.81 35.39
N ILE A 444 -10.24 0.04 35.36
CA ILE A 444 -10.36 -1.18 34.56
C ILE A 444 -11.00 -0.82 33.23
N LYS A 445 -10.34 -1.22 32.14
CA LYS A 445 -10.82 -1.07 30.76
C LYS A 445 -11.91 -2.12 30.51
N ARG A 446 -12.97 -1.75 29.80
CA ARG A 446 -14.16 -2.56 29.52
C ARG A 446 -14.49 -2.57 28.03
N LEU A 447 -15.30 -3.51 27.57
CA LEU A 447 -15.92 -3.51 26.23
C LEU A 447 -17.39 -3.13 26.33
N PRO A 448 -17.73 -1.83 26.19
CA PRO A 448 -19.10 -1.39 26.37
C PRO A 448 -19.94 -1.73 25.13
N ALA A 449 -21.09 -2.37 25.35
CA ALA A 449 -21.94 -2.91 24.27
C ALA A 449 -22.41 -1.85 23.25
N ASN A 450 -22.65 -0.61 23.71
CA ASN A 450 -23.02 0.52 22.84
C ASN A 450 -21.88 0.97 21.91
N GLN A 451 -20.62 0.68 22.25
CA GLN A 451 -19.49 0.99 21.38
C GLN A 451 -19.15 -0.17 20.44
N LEU A 452 -19.46 -1.42 20.84
CA LEU A 452 -19.30 -2.56 19.95
C LEU A 452 -20.16 -2.43 18.68
N THR A 453 -21.38 -1.87 18.78
CA THR A 453 -22.24 -1.63 17.61
C THR A 453 -21.66 -0.61 16.62
N ASN A 454 -20.70 0.20 17.04
CA ASN A 454 -20.00 1.16 16.17
C ASN A 454 -18.82 0.51 15.41
N LEU A 455 -18.46 -0.73 15.72
CA LEU A 455 -17.47 -1.51 14.99
C LEU A 455 -18.11 -2.13 13.73
N ASN A 456 -18.44 -1.28 12.76
CA ASN A 456 -19.24 -1.64 11.59
C ASN A 456 -18.44 -1.75 10.29
N ASP A 457 -17.10 -1.66 10.37
CA ASP A 457 -16.20 -1.81 9.25
C ASP A 457 -14.99 -2.69 9.63
N LEU A 458 -14.45 -3.44 8.66
CA LEU A 458 -13.32 -4.35 8.83
C LEU A 458 -12.07 -3.66 9.39
N HIS A 459 -11.94 -2.34 9.25
CA HIS A 459 -10.85 -1.58 9.86
C HIS A 459 -10.79 -1.77 11.38
N SER A 460 -11.92 -1.96 12.06
CA SER A 460 -11.94 -2.17 13.50
C SER A 460 -11.23 -3.46 13.90
N ILE A 461 -11.67 -4.59 13.37
CA ILE A 461 -11.11 -5.91 13.68
C ILE A 461 -9.69 -6.06 13.14
N ALA A 462 -9.36 -5.42 12.00
CA ALA A 462 -8.01 -5.37 11.48
C ALA A 462 -7.07 -4.60 12.42
N THR A 463 -7.49 -3.44 12.94
CA THR A 463 -6.71 -2.70 13.94
C THR A 463 -6.54 -3.49 15.24
N VAL A 464 -7.58 -4.18 15.73
CA VAL A 464 -7.46 -5.06 16.90
C VAL A 464 -6.46 -6.19 16.64
N TYR A 465 -6.49 -6.82 15.47
CA TYR A 465 -5.53 -7.86 15.09
C TYR A 465 -4.10 -7.33 14.95
N MET A 466 -3.91 -6.12 14.42
CA MET A 466 -2.59 -5.52 14.30
C MET A 466 -2.02 -5.05 15.65
N ASP A 467 -2.87 -4.74 16.63
CA ASP A 467 -2.45 -4.38 17.99
C ASP A 467 -2.16 -5.62 18.84
N ASP A 468 -3.17 -6.49 19.02
CA ASP A 468 -3.15 -7.60 19.99
C ASP A 468 -3.31 -8.99 19.33
N GLY A 469 -3.22 -9.06 18.00
CA GLY A 469 -3.39 -10.29 17.24
C GLY A 469 -2.08 -11.03 16.95
N SER A 470 -2.19 -12.31 16.65
CA SER A 470 -1.08 -13.13 16.21
C SER A 470 -1.54 -14.30 15.33
N LEU A 471 -0.78 -14.57 14.26
CA LEU A 471 -0.86 -15.80 13.50
C LEU A 471 -0.01 -16.88 14.18
N MET A 472 -0.67 -17.85 14.81
CA MET A 472 -0.03 -18.99 15.44
C MET A 472 0.02 -20.18 14.49
N LEU A 473 1.17 -20.83 14.39
CA LEU A 473 1.32 -22.10 13.66
C LEU A 473 1.49 -23.23 14.67
N THR A 474 0.55 -24.18 14.69
CA THR A 474 0.70 -25.40 15.47
C THR A 474 1.21 -26.53 14.59
N THR A 475 2.16 -27.31 15.10
CA THR A 475 2.75 -28.42 14.37
C THR A 475 2.36 -29.75 15.01
N ARG A 476 1.98 -30.70 14.17
CA ARG A 476 1.76 -32.10 14.57
C ARG A 476 2.58 -33.01 13.68
N VAL A 477 3.52 -33.73 14.28
CA VAL A 477 4.29 -34.75 13.57
C VAL A 477 3.52 -36.07 13.62
N ASN A 478 3.38 -36.71 12.47
CA ASN A 478 2.90 -38.08 12.34
C ASN A 478 4.06 -38.95 11.85
N ASP A 479 4.76 -39.58 12.79
CA ASP A 479 5.95 -40.38 12.52
C ASP A 479 5.64 -41.59 11.63
N ASN A 480 4.45 -42.21 11.81
CA ASN A 480 4.01 -43.36 11.02
C ASN A 480 3.89 -43.03 9.53
N ASN A 481 3.36 -41.85 9.21
CA ASN A 481 3.18 -41.39 7.84
C ASN A 481 4.32 -40.49 7.34
N LYS A 482 5.34 -40.23 8.16
CA LYS A 482 6.42 -39.26 7.90
C LYS A 482 5.90 -37.91 7.41
N LYS A 483 4.80 -37.43 8.02
CA LYS A 483 4.13 -36.16 7.65
C LYS A 483 4.15 -35.19 8.82
N ILE A 484 4.39 -33.91 8.51
CA ILE A 484 4.22 -32.80 9.45
C ILE A 484 2.97 -32.04 9.02
N TYR A 485 2.01 -31.91 9.92
CA TYR A 485 0.83 -31.08 9.73
C TYR A 485 1.07 -29.74 10.40
N ILE A 486 0.88 -28.66 9.64
CA ILE A 486 0.95 -27.29 10.14
C ILE A 486 -0.47 -26.72 10.08
N THR A 487 -1.00 -26.33 11.24
CA THR A 487 -2.34 -25.76 11.34
C THR A 487 -2.24 -24.31 11.81
N PRO A 488 -2.62 -23.33 10.97
CA PRO A 488 -2.64 -21.94 11.35
C PRO A 488 -3.85 -21.62 12.22
N HIS A 489 -3.68 -20.65 13.12
CA HIS A 489 -4.72 -20.09 13.97
C HIS A 489 -4.50 -18.60 14.11
N ILE A 490 -5.57 -17.80 14.05
CA ILE A 490 -5.56 -16.43 14.54
C ILE A 490 -5.87 -16.46 16.02
N ALA A 491 -5.06 -15.76 16.81
CA ALA A 491 -5.33 -15.46 18.22
C ALA A 491 -5.45 -13.94 18.40
N LEU A 492 -6.45 -13.47 19.13
CA LEU A 492 -6.56 -12.08 19.60
C LEU A 492 -6.39 -12.07 21.12
N TYR A 493 -5.27 -11.53 21.59
CA TYR A 493 -4.85 -11.51 22.99
C TYR A 493 -5.54 -10.39 23.77
N LEU A 494 -6.82 -10.60 24.01
CA LEU A 494 -7.71 -9.64 24.64
C LEU A 494 -8.00 -10.01 26.11
N GLN A 495 -7.02 -10.60 26.82
CA GLN A 495 -7.20 -11.10 28.19
C GLN A 495 -7.50 -10.01 29.23
N ASN A 496 -7.43 -8.74 28.82
CA ASN A 496 -7.81 -7.61 29.65
C ASN A 496 -9.34 -7.49 29.83
N PHE A 497 -10.14 -8.20 29.03
CA PHE A 497 -11.61 -8.18 29.07
C PHE A 497 -12.18 -9.48 29.64
N THR A 498 -13.39 -9.42 30.20
CA THR A 498 -14.05 -10.59 30.81
C THR A 498 -14.58 -11.56 29.76
N TYR A 499 -14.97 -12.76 30.21
CA TYR A 499 -15.59 -13.76 29.35
C TYR A 499 -16.83 -13.23 28.63
N GLU A 500 -17.72 -12.55 29.34
CA GLU A 500 -18.98 -12.00 28.82
C GLU A 500 -18.74 -10.85 27.83
N GLU A 501 -17.75 -10.01 28.09
CA GLU A 501 -17.32 -8.94 27.19
C GLU A 501 -16.79 -9.51 25.87
N LEU A 502 -15.97 -10.56 25.93
CA LEU A 502 -15.44 -11.22 24.76
C LEU A 502 -16.51 -12.01 23.98
N GLU A 503 -17.52 -12.57 24.64
CA GLU A 503 -18.69 -13.16 23.96
C GLU A 503 -19.45 -12.11 23.13
N CYS A 504 -19.69 -10.93 23.69
CA CYS A 504 -20.28 -9.81 22.96
C CYS A 504 -19.40 -9.40 21.77
N PHE A 505 -18.09 -9.38 21.94
CA PHE A 505 -17.16 -9.04 20.87
C PHE A 505 -17.16 -10.09 19.74
N ILE A 506 -17.26 -11.39 20.05
CA ILE A 506 -17.42 -12.44 19.03
C ILE A 506 -18.67 -12.20 18.18
N VAL A 507 -19.80 -11.83 18.81
CA VAL A 507 -21.04 -11.52 18.08
C VAL A 507 -20.82 -10.37 17.10
N GLN A 508 -20.10 -9.34 17.51
CA GLN A 508 -19.78 -8.21 16.64
C GLN A 508 -18.83 -8.62 15.49
N ILE A 509 -17.78 -9.40 15.76
CA ILE A 509 -16.88 -9.94 14.72
C ILE A 509 -17.67 -10.70 13.65
N LYS A 510 -18.62 -11.55 14.06
CA LYS A 510 -19.48 -12.31 13.14
C LYS A 510 -20.36 -11.45 12.22
N SER A 511 -20.60 -10.19 12.58
CA SER A 511 -21.33 -9.25 11.70
C SER A 511 -20.46 -8.70 10.58
N LEU A 512 -19.13 -8.78 10.71
CA LEU A 512 -18.14 -8.23 9.78
C LEU A 512 -17.45 -9.30 8.93
N THR A 513 -17.25 -10.49 9.50
CA THR A 513 -16.57 -11.62 8.85
C THR A 513 -17.31 -12.91 9.13
N LEU A 514 -17.21 -13.86 8.20
CA LEU A 514 -17.75 -15.21 8.37
C LEU A 514 -16.80 -16.13 9.15
N ALA A 515 -15.59 -15.66 9.50
CA ALA A 515 -14.63 -16.42 10.29
C ALA A 515 -15.12 -16.63 11.73
N GLU A 516 -15.08 -17.88 12.20
CA GLU A 516 -15.51 -18.23 13.55
C GLU A 516 -14.37 -18.15 14.58
N PHE A 517 -14.57 -17.29 15.58
CA PHE A 517 -13.74 -17.22 16.78
C PHE A 517 -14.39 -17.93 17.96
N THR A 518 -13.55 -18.52 18.81
CA THR A 518 -13.96 -19.18 20.04
C THR A 518 -13.15 -18.67 21.22
N LEU A 519 -13.75 -18.71 22.41
CA LEU A 519 -13.06 -18.40 23.66
C LEU A 519 -12.14 -19.55 24.06
N THR A 520 -10.87 -19.24 24.24
CA THR A 520 -9.87 -20.20 24.69
C THR A 520 -9.32 -19.77 26.04
N LYS A 521 -9.24 -20.72 26.98
CA LYS A 521 -8.69 -20.48 28.32
C LYS A 521 -7.19 -20.20 28.28
N ARG A 522 -6.74 -19.32 29.17
CA ARG A 522 -5.33 -19.00 29.40
C ARG A 522 -5.14 -18.66 30.90
N PRO A 523 -3.96 -18.86 31.51
CA PRO A 523 -3.77 -18.59 32.93
C PRO A 523 -3.56 -17.11 33.29
N ASP A 524 -3.45 -16.21 32.31
CA ASP A 524 -3.18 -14.78 32.53
C ASP A 524 -4.43 -13.89 32.31
N GLY A 525 -4.40 -12.68 32.87
CA GLY A 525 -5.50 -11.71 32.78
C GLY A 525 -6.81 -12.23 33.37
N ASN A 526 -7.92 -11.97 32.68
CA ASN A 526 -9.25 -12.52 32.99
C ASN A 526 -9.43 -13.98 32.51
N GLY A 527 -8.37 -14.61 32.00
CA GLY A 527 -8.31 -16.05 31.77
C GLY A 527 -8.81 -16.52 30.40
N TYR A 528 -9.10 -15.61 29.47
CA TYR A 528 -9.62 -15.95 28.14
C TYR A 528 -9.05 -15.07 27.04
N TYR A 529 -8.92 -15.64 25.83
CA TYR A 529 -8.60 -14.93 24.60
C TYR A 529 -9.42 -15.51 23.43
N LEU A 530 -9.47 -14.80 22.30
CA LEU A 530 -10.20 -15.28 21.12
C LEU A 530 -9.28 -16.03 20.16
N ARG A 531 -9.75 -17.17 19.63
CA ARG A 531 -9.00 -17.97 18.67
C ARG A 531 -9.88 -18.62 17.61
N THR A 532 -9.39 -18.67 16.37
CA THR A 532 -9.96 -19.52 15.31
C THR A 532 -9.50 -20.97 15.47
N ASN A 533 -10.40 -21.94 15.40
CA ASN A 533 -10.05 -23.36 15.55
C ASN A 533 -9.84 -24.09 14.23
N ARG A 534 -10.52 -23.67 13.15
CA ARG A 534 -10.38 -24.29 11.83
C ARG A 534 -9.45 -23.45 10.95
N THR A 535 -8.63 -24.13 10.16
CA THR A 535 -7.80 -23.49 9.13
C THR A 535 -8.64 -22.65 8.17
N ALA A 536 -9.85 -23.10 7.82
CA ALA A 536 -10.75 -22.34 6.95
C ALA A 536 -11.12 -20.98 7.56
N ASP A 537 -11.41 -20.91 8.85
CA ASP A 537 -11.73 -19.65 9.53
C ASP A 537 -10.51 -18.72 9.60
N THR A 538 -9.31 -19.29 9.84
CA THR A 538 -8.05 -18.53 9.84
C THR A 538 -7.80 -17.88 8.48
N LEU A 539 -7.88 -18.66 7.40
CA LEU A 539 -7.65 -18.15 6.05
C LEU A 539 -8.72 -17.13 5.64
N LEU A 540 -9.98 -17.39 6.00
CA LEU A 540 -11.08 -16.47 5.74
C LEU A 540 -10.91 -15.14 6.48
N PHE A 541 -10.50 -15.16 7.75
CA PHE A 541 -10.24 -13.94 8.51
C PHE A 541 -9.14 -13.09 7.87
N LEU A 542 -8.02 -13.72 7.50
CA LEU A 542 -6.90 -13.04 6.84
C LEU A 542 -7.35 -12.40 5.52
N GLN A 543 -8.13 -13.15 4.73
CA GLN A 543 -8.72 -12.68 3.48
C GLN A 543 -9.66 -11.49 3.67
N ASP A 544 -10.50 -11.53 4.70
CA ASP A 544 -11.45 -10.46 4.97
C ASP A 544 -10.73 -9.18 5.41
N ILE A 545 -9.69 -9.24 6.24
CA ILE A 545 -8.98 -8.02 6.72
C ILE A 545 -7.92 -7.51 5.74
N GLN A 546 -7.55 -8.29 4.74
CA GLN A 546 -6.49 -7.97 3.78
C GLN A 546 -6.68 -6.60 3.08
N PRO A 547 -7.88 -6.18 2.66
CA PRO A 547 -8.09 -4.85 2.09
C PRO A 547 -7.75 -3.68 3.04
N VAL A 548 -7.65 -3.93 4.35
CA VAL A 548 -7.24 -2.94 5.34
C VAL A 548 -5.74 -3.00 5.57
N THR A 549 -5.21 -4.19 5.89
CA THR A 549 -3.79 -4.38 6.20
C THR A 549 -2.90 -4.02 5.02
N ILE A 550 -3.42 -4.13 3.79
CA ILE A 550 -2.77 -3.66 2.57
C ILE A 550 -2.31 -2.19 2.65
N THR A 551 -3.09 -1.36 3.34
CA THR A 551 -2.80 0.07 3.48
C THR A 551 -1.74 0.34 4.55
N CYS A 552 -1.36 -0.67 5.35
CA CYS A 552 -0.31 -0.65 6.35
C CYS A 552 0.74 -1.75 6.07
N PRO A 553 1.64 -1.55 5.09
CA PRO A 553 2.63 -2.56 4.67
C PRO A 553 3.45 -3.22 5.79
N ALA A 554 3.76 -2.47 6.85
CA ALA A 554 4.52 -2.97 8.00
C ALA A 554 3.83 -4.11 8.78
N MET A 555 2.52 -4.29 8.61
CA MET A 555 1.69 -5.23 9.38
C MET A 555 1.00 -6.28 8.51
N GLN A 556 1.33 -6.33 7.20
CA GLN A 556 0.87 -7.41 6.31
C GLN A 556 1.57 -8.71 6.64
#